data_AF-A0A0L6UCU8-F1
#
_entry.id   AF-A0A0L6UCU8-F1
#
_cell.length_a   1.000
_cell.length_b   1.000
_cell.length_c   1.000
_cell.angle_alpha   90.00
_cell.angle_beta   90.00
_cell.angle_gamma   90.00
#
_symmetry.space_group_name_H-M   'P 1'
#
loop_
_entity.id
_entity.type
_entity.pdbx_description
1 polymer ?
#
loop_
_entity_poly.entity_id
_entity_poly.type
_entity_poly.pdbx_seq_one_letter_code
_entity_poly.pdbx_strand_id
1 'polypeptide(L)'
;MANDSRPADLALHSSYPVLQTVSKSVIKWKSTLSKGDQLELQFQKIQSGKLFYQCVLAAVVPSELLVRLNNELRESLNSDGTSHAGLSDYFPHLSIVYGDLNQQQKEVLVERATSTLSDMHGFVPKDILVVKTSGPSNEWAKLAKISLQDGAIESLS
;
A
#
# COMPACT_ATOMS: atom_id res chain seq x y z
N MET A 1 29.99 33.31 -14.13
CA MET A 1 28.96 32.30 -14.43
C MET A 1 28.74 31.49 -13.16
N ALA A 2 27.64 31.74 -12.45
CA ALA A 2 27.33 31.05 -11.20
C ALA A 2 26.74 29.67 -11.52
N ASN A 3 27.31 28.64 -10.91
CA ASN A 3 26.87 27.26 -11.02
C ASN A 3 25.64 27.09 -10.10
N ASP A 4 24.44 27.19 -10.67
CA ASP A 4 23.17 26.98 -9.96
C ASP A 4 22.93 25.47 -9.79
N SER A 5 23.63 24.87 -8.82
CA SER A 5 23.35 23.51 -8.35
C SER A 5 22.12 23.56 -7.46
N ARG A 6 20.92 23.56 -8.06
CA ARG A 6 19.69 23.26 -7.33
C ARG A 6 19.82 21.85 -6.73
N PRO A 7 19.48 21.65 -5.44
CA PRO A 7 19.49 20.33 -4.86
C PRO A 7 18.42 19.46 -5.56
N ALA A 8 18.82 18.25 -5.96
CA ALA A 8 17.97 17.28 -6.66
C ALA A 8 16.64 17.00 -5.96
N ASP A 9 16.58 17.23 -4.65
CA ASP A 9 15.39 17.13 -3.80
C ASP A 9 14.24 18.03 -4.27
N LEU A 10 14.52 19.29 -4.64
CA LEU A 10 13.48 20.24 -5.03
C LEU A 10 12.86 19.93 -6.40
N ALA A 11 13.57 19.21 -7.28
CA ALA A 11 13.09 18.87 -8.62
C ALA A 11 12.10 17.69 -8.63
N LEU A 12 12.23 16.75 -7.68
CA LEU A 12 11.32 15.61 -7.54
C LEU A 12 9.97 16.03 -6.93
N HIS A 13 9.96 16.98 -5.98
CA HIS A 13 8.73 17.49 -5.37
C HIS A 13 7.76 18.15 -6.37
N SER A 14 8.26 18.70 -7.48
CA SER A 14 7.44 19.27 -8.56
C SER A 14 7.01 18.26 -9.63
N SER A 15 7.58 17.04 -9.65
CA SER A 15 7.46 16.12 -10.79
C SER A 15 6.32 15.09 -10.66
N TYR A 16 5.77 14.92 -9.46
CA TYR A 16 4.67 13.97 -9.23
C TYR A 16 3.61 14.56 -8.29
N PRO A 17 2.55 15.20 -8.83
CA PRO A 17 1.41 15.69 -8.04
C PRO A 17 0.84 14.63 -7.09
N VAL A 18 0.86 13.35 -7.50
CA VAL A 18 0.43 12.21 -6.68
C VAL A 18 1.19 12.06 -5.36
N LEU A 19 2.50 12.33 -5.32
CA LEU A 19 3.29 12.20 -4.08
C LEU A 19 2.86 13.24 -3.05
N GLN A 20 2.62 14.47 -3.51
CA GLN A 20 2.12 15.55 -2.67
C GLN A 20 0.70 15.27 -2.17
N THR A 21 -0.16 14.70 -3.03
CA THR A 21 -1.50 14.27 -2.63
C THR A 21 -1.44 13.22 -1.53
N VAL A 22 -0.69 12.13 -1.72
CA VAL A 22 -0.57 11.06 -0.70
C VAL A 22 0.03 11.61 0.61
N SER A 23 1.08 12.43 0.54
CA SER A 23 1.68 13.05 1.73
C SER A 23 0.68 13.89 2.53
N LYS A 24 -0.06 14.78 1.85
CA LYS A 24 -1.10 15.59 2.49
C LYS A 24 -2.22 14.75 3.09
N SER A 25 -2.63 13.68 2.41
CA SER A 25 -3.65 12.75 2.90
C SER A 25 -3.19 12.01 4.15
N VAL A 26 -1.92 11.58 4.20
CA VAL A 26 -1.34 10.98 5.41
C VAL A 26 -1.30 11.98 6.57
N ILE A 27 -0.87 13.22 6.32
CA ILE A 27 -0.85 14.28 7.34
C ILE A 27 -2.27 14.53 7.87
N LYS A 28 -3.26 14.64 6.98
CA LYS A 28 -4.66 14.83 7.34
C LYS A 28 -5.17 13.65 8.16
N TRP A 29 -5.00 12.42 7.71
CA TRP A 29 -5.38 11.21 8.46
C TRP A 29 -4.72 11.19 9.84
N LYS A 30 -3.41 11.45 9.92
CA LYS A 30 -2.65 11.43 11.18
C LYS A 30 -3.15 12.48 12.18
N SER A 31 -3.56 13.65 11.69
CA SER A 31 -4.14 14.72 12.53
C SER A 31 -5.46 14.34 13.21
N THR A 32 -6.14 13.30 12.71
CA THR A 32 -7.41 12.79 13.27
C THR A 32 -7.20 11.71 14.33
N LEU A 33 -5.95 11.35 14.63
CA LEU A 33 -5.61 10.30 15.58
C LEU A 33 -5.37 10.86 16.98
N SER A 34 -5.71 10.07 18.00
CA SER A 34 -5.39 10.40 19.39
C SER A 34 -3.90 10.21 19.66
N LYS A 35 -3.39 10.84 20.72
CA LYS A 35 -2.01 10.64 21.16
C LYS A 35 -1.79 9.17 21.53
N GLY A 36 -0.85 8.52 20.85
CA GLY A 36 -0.52 7.10 21.06
C GLY A 36 -1.20 6.15 20.05
N ASP A 37 -2.19 6.63 19.29
CA ASP A 37 -2.79 5.83 18.23
C ASP A 37 -1.77 5.51 17.14
N GLN A 38 -1.69 4.24 16.80
CA GLN A 38 -0.80 3.71 15.78
C GLN A 38 -1.55 2.69 14.94
N LEU A 39 -1.31 2.73 13.62
CA LEU A 39 -1.83 1.72 12.71
C LEU A 39 -1.08 0.42 12.96
N GLU A 40 -1.83 -0.62 13.34
CA GLU A 40 -1.36 -2.00 13.39
C GLU A 40 -2.14 -2.81 12.35
N LEU A 41 -1.42 -3.60 11.57
CA LEU A 41 -1.99 -4.56 10.64
C LEU A 41 -1.95 -5.93 11.27
N GLN A 42 -3.09 -6.62 11.28
CA GLN A 42 -3.20 -7.98 11.79
C GLN A 42 -3.62 -8.90 10.67
N PHE A 43 -2.95 -10.04 10.55
CA PHE A 43 -3.23 -11.03 9.53
C PHE A 43 -4.23 -12.08 10.03
N GLN A 44 -5.16 -12.43 9.15
CA GLN A 44 -5.95 -13.65 9.26
C GLN A 44 -5.18 -14.82 8.66
N LYS A 45 -5.79 -16.01 8.72
CA LYS A 45 -5.22 -17.23 8.14
C LYS A 45 -4.91 -17.05 6.65
N ILE A 46 -3.81 -17.65 6.22
CA ILE A 46 -3.43 -17.74 4.81
C ILE A 46 -4.47 -18.59 4.07
N GLN A 47 -4.87 -18.12 2.90
CA GLN A 47 -5.88 -18.74 2.07
C GLN A 47 -5.59 -18.55 0.59
N SER A 48 -6.24 -19.37 -0.24
CA SER A 48 -6.23 -19.24 -1.69
C SER A 48 -7.38 -18.36 -2.18
N GLY A 49 -7.13 -17.51 -3.17
CA GLY A 49 -8.19 -16.77 -3.87
C GLY A 49 -8.36 -17.22 -5.33
N LYS A 50 -9.27 -16.54 -6.03
CA LYS A 50 -9.69 -16.91 -7.40
C LYS A 50 -8.99 -16.11 -8.50
N LEU A 51 -8.39 -14.96 -8.17
CA LEU A 51 -7.80 -14.03 -9.13
C LEU A 51 -6.28 -14.16 -9.15
N PHE A 52 -5.64 -13.81 -10.27
CA PHE A 52 -4.18 -13.86 -10.45
C PHE A 52 -3.42 -13.15 -9.31
N TYR A 53 -3.80 -11.90 -9.01
CA TYR A 53 -3.18 -11.09 -7.94
C TYR A 53 -3.64 -11.46 -6.51
N GLN A 54 -4.59 -12.40 -6.41
CA GLN A 54 -5.12 -12.91 -5.16
C GLN A 54 -5.00 -14.44 -5.13
N CYS A 55 -3.88 -15.00 -5.63
CA CYS A 55 -3.72 -16.44 -5.77
C CYS A 55 -3.54 -17.13 -4.42
N VAL A 56 -2.53 -16.72 -3.64
CA VAL A 56 -2.35 -17.09 -2.21
C VAL A 56 -2.09 -15.80 -1.44
N LEU A 57 -2.83 -15.60 -0.34
CA LEU A 57 -2.79 -14.36 0.43
C LEU A 57 -3.08 -14.58 1.90
N ALA A 58 -2.67 -13.65 2.74
CA ALA A 58 -3.20 -13.46 4.09
C ALA A 58 -4.17 -12.27 4.07
N ALA A 59 -5.43 -12.47 4.44
CA ALA A 59 -6.34 -11.34 4.61
C ALA A 59 -5.88 -10.50 5.81
N VAL A 60 -6.06 -9.18 5.75
CA VAL A 60 -5.76 -8.28 6.84
C VAL A 60 -7.08 -7.93 7.54
N VAL A 61 -7.08 -7.88 8.87
CA VAL A 61 -8.23 -7.41 9.64
C VAL A 61 -8.47 -5.93 9.33
N PRO A 62 -9.66 -5.53 8.82
CA PRO A 62 -9.95 -4.16 8.44
C PRO A 62 -10.22 -3.30 9.69
N SER A 63 -9.16 -2.92 10.41
CA SER A 63 -9.28 -2.02 11.56
C SER A 63 -9.83 -0.66 11.13
N GLU A 64 -10.49 0.05 12.06
CA GLU A 64 -11.06 1.37 11.78
C GLU A 64 -9.99 2.34 11.23
N LEU A 65 -8.78 2.30 11.80
CA LEU A 65 -7.65 3.13 11.36
C LEU A 65 -7.22 2.82 9.93
N LEU A 66 -7.19 1.55 9.54
CA LEU A 66 -6.83 1.12 8.18
C LEU A 66 -7.89 1.54 7.17
N VAL A 67 -9.18 1.34 7.49
CA VAL A 67 -10.30 1.72 6.63
C VAL A 67 -10.33 3.24 6.44
N ARG A 68 -10.14 4.02 7.51
CA ARG A 68 -10.07 5.48 7.44
C ARG A 68 -8.91 5.97 6.59
N LEU A 69 -7.72 5.37 6.74
CA LEU A 69 -6.57 5.71 5.90
C LEU A 69 -6.83 5.40 4.43
N ASN A 70 -7.38 4.22 4.12
CA ASN A 70 -7.75 3.86 2.76
C ASN A 70 -8.77 4.83 2.16
N ASN A 71 -9.79 5.23 2.91
CA ASN A 71 -10.82 6.16 2.44
C ASN A 71 -10.22 7.55 2.16
N GLU A 72 -9.43 8.09 3.08
CA GLU A 72 -8.75 9.38 2.89
C GLU A 72 -7.87 9.36 1.63
N LEU A 73 -7.10 8.28 1.42
CA LEU A 73 -6.27 8.13 0.23
C LEU A 73 -7.11 8.02 -1.04
N ARG A 74 -8.14 7.16 -1.06
CA ARG A 74 -9.02 6.99 -2.22
C ARG A 74 -9.74 8.28 -2.59
N GLU A 75 -10.27 9.01 -1.61
CA GLU A 75 -10.95 10.29 -1.85
C GLU A 75 -9.97 11.31 -2.44
N SER A 76 -8.78 11.44 -1.86
CA SER A 76 -7.78 12.41 -2.34
C SER A 76 -7.23 12.12 -3.74
N LEU A 77 -7.18 10.84 -4.14
CA LEU A 77 -6.67 10.40 -5.44
C LEU A 77 -7.76 10.38 -6.52
N ASN A 78 -9.04 10.46 -6.16
CA ASN A 78 -10.16 10.54 -7.09
C ASN A 78 -10.58 11.99 -7.30
N SER A 79 -9.84 12.73 -8.13
CA SER A 79 -10.09 14.16 -8.38
C SER A 79 -11.36 14.45 -9.19
N ASP A 80 -11.90 13.46 -9.93
CA ASP A 80 -12.85 13.74 -11.01
C ASP A 80 -14.30 13.29 -10.72
N GLY A 81 -14.63 12.87 -9.48
CA GLY A 81 -16.00 12.57 -9.00
C GLY A 81 -16.75 11.44 -9.73
N THR A 82 -16.25 10.97 -10.87
CA THR A 82 -16.80 9.94 -11.75
C THR A 82 -16.08 8.59 -11.58
N SER A 83 -14.93 8.59 -10.89
CA SER A 83 -14.03 7.45 -10.73
C SER A 83 -14.41 6.47 -9.60
N HIS A 84 -15.48 6.73 -8.85
CA HIS A 84 -16.01 5.75 -7.87
C HIS A 84 -16.69 4.56 -8.54
N ALA A 85 -17.14 4.71 -9.79
CA ALA A 85 -17.70 3.62 -10.59
C ALA A 85 -16.58 2.64 -11.00
N GLY A 86 -16.29 1.67 -10.13
CA GLY A 86 -15.30 0.63 -10.39
C GLY A 86 -14.35 0.33 -9.23
N LEU A 87 -14.40 1.10 -8.14
CA LEU A 87 -13.68 0.73 -6.92
C LEU A 87 -14.44 -0.40 -6.22
N SER A 88 -13.86 -1.59 -6.24
CA SER A 88 -14.37 -2.70 -5.44
C SER A 88 -14.34 -2.35 -3.96
N ASP A 89 -15.16 -3.07 -3.19
CA ASP A 89 -15.08 -3.09 -1.74
C ASP A 89 -13.63 -3.29 -1.29
N TYR A 90 -13.26 -2.57 -0.24
CA TYR A 90 -11.91 -2.61 0.30
C TYR A 90 -11.68 -3.95 1.00
N PHE A 91 -10.89 -4.81 0.37
CA PHE A 91 -10.43 -6.08 0.93
C PHE A 91 -8.92 -6.00 1.18
N PRO A 92 -8.47 -5.55 2.36
CA PRO A 92 -7.06 -5.46 2.66
C PRO A 92 -6.46 -6.86 2.79
N HIS A 93 -5.36 -7.11 2.09
CA HIS A 93 -4.67 -8.40 2.10
C HIS A 93 -3.19 -8.21 1.79
N LEU A 94 -2.39 -9.17 2.25
CA LEU A 94 -1.01 -9.36 1.82
C LEU A 94 -0.98 -10.53 0.84
N SER A 95 -0.73 -10.25 -0.43
CA SER A 95 -0.49 -11.30 -1.41
C SER A 95 0.86 -11.96 -1.14
N ILE A 96 0.86 -13.29 -1.11
CA ILE A 96 2.05 -14.12 -0.89
C ILE A 96 2.54 -14.68 -2.22
N VAL A 97 1.62 -15.08 -3.10
CA VAL A 97 1.91 -15.59 -4.44
C VAL A 97 0.96 -14.98 -5.46
N TYR A 98 1.50 -14.61 -6.62
CA TYR A 98 0.73 -14.30 -7.84
C TYR A 98 0.85 -15.44 -8.84
N GLY A 99 -0.24 -15.77 -9.52
CA GLY A 99 -0.21 -16.78 -10.58
C GLY A 99 -1.54 -17.46 -10.85
N ASP A 100 -1.66 -18.02 -12.05
CA ASP A 100 -2.79 -18.87 -12.46
C ASP A 100 -2.49 -20.33 -12.14
N LEU A 101 -2.70 -20.67 -10.87
CA LEU A 101 -2.50 -22.02 -10.35
C LEU A 101 -3.83 -22.77 -10.27
N ASN A 102 -3.78 -24.09 -10.40
CA ASN A 102 -4.93 -24.93 -10.10
C ASN A 102 -5.12 -25.09 -8.58
N GLN A 103 -6.27 -25.60 -8.16
CA GLN A 103 -6.63 -25.68 -6.73
C GLN A 103 -5.63 -26.52 -5.91
N GLN A 104 -5.17 -27.66 -6.45
CA GLN A 104 -4.21 -28.53 -5.77
C GLN A 104 -2.87 -27.82 -5.54
N GLN A 105 -2.37 -27.08 -6.53
CA GLN A 105 -1.16 -26.28 -6.40
C GLN A 105 -1.31 -25.18 -5.34
N LYS A 106 -2.49 -24.53 -5.28
CA LYS A 106 -2.78 -23.50 -4.27
C LYS A 106 -2.81 -24.08 -2.85
N GLU A 107 -3.40 -25.26 -2.66
CA GLU A 107 -3.48 -25.92 -1.35
C GLU A 107 -2.10 -26.25 -0.79
N VAL A 108 -1.21 -26.82 -1.62
CA VAL A 108 0.19 -27.09 -1.25
C VAL A 108 0.91 -25.81 -0.82
N LEU A 109 0.69 -24.69 -1.54
CA LEU A 109 1.29 -23.41 -1.20
C LEU A 109 0.70 -22.80 0.08
N VAL A 110 -0.60 -22.94 0.31
CA VAL A 110 -1.25 -22.47 1.55
C VAL A 110 -0.72 -23.23 2.76
N GLU A 111 -0.60 -24.55 2.68
CA GLU A 111 -0.06 -25.38 3.76
C GLU A 111 1.40 -25.00 4.05
N ARG A 112 2.22 -24.93 3.01
CA ARG A 112 3.63 -24.53 3.13
C ARG A 112 3.78 -23.13 3.73
N ALA A 113 3.01 -22.17 3.23
CA ALA A 113 3.08 -20.79 3.72
C ALA A 113 2.59 -20.68 5.16
N THR A 114 1.55 -21.41 5.54
CA THR A 114 1.04 -21.46 6.92
C THR A 114 2.09 -22.01 7.89
N SER A 115 2.81 -23.06 7.49
CA SER A 115 3.90 -23.61 8.31
C SER A 115 5.13 -22.70 8.34
N THR A 116 5.46 -22.04 7.24
CA THR A 116 6.69 -21.21 7.13
C THR A 116 6.51 -19.85 7.79
N LEU A 117 5.29 -19.32 7.78
CA LEU A 117 4.93 -17.99 8.29
C LEU A 117 4.06 -18.09 9.55
N SER A 118 4.24 -19.16 10.35
CA SER A 118 3.43 -19.41 11.56
C SER A 118 3.43 -18.24 12.55
N ASP A 119 4.54 -17.51 12.60
CA ASP A 119 4.77 -16.42 13.54
C ASP A 119 4.36 -15.06 12.97
N MET A 120 3.85 -15.03 11.74
CA MET A 120 3.43 -13.82 11.04
C MET A 120 2.00 -13.45 11.43
N HIS A 121 1.85 -12.75 12.56
CA HIS A 121 0.55 -12.32 13.07
C HIS A 121 0.13 -10.91 12.62
N GLY A 122 1.09 -10.09 12.23
CA GLY A 122 0.85 -8.68 11.93
C GLY A 122 2.11 -7.85 12.04
N PHE A 123 1.98 -6.55 11.79
CA PHE A 123 3.06 -5.59 12.02
C PHE A 123 2.52 -4.15 12.07
N VAL A 124 3.35 -3.26 12.59
CA VAL A 124 3.14 -1.82 12.56
C VAL A 124 3.85 -1.23 11.33
N PRO A 125 3.13 -0.81 10.27
CA PRO A 125 3.75 -0.16 9.13
C PRO A 125 4.31 1.21 9.52
N LYS A 126 5.45 1.56 8.91
CA LYS A 126 6.09 2.87 9.08
C LYS A 126 5.81 3.80 7.91
N ASP A 127 5.67 3.25 6.71
CA ASP A 127 5.63 4.01 5.47
C ASP A 127 4.55 3.47 4.52
N ILE A 128 4.05 4.34 3.66
CA ILE A 128 3.34 4.01 2.43
C ILE A 128 4.33 4.05 1.28
N LEU A 129 4.34 3.00 0.46
CA LEU A 129 5.13 2.98 -0.77
C LEU A 129 4.26 3.41 -1.95
N VAL A 130 4.68 4.45 -2.67
CA VAL A 130 4.02 4.86 -3.92
C VAL A 130 4.71 4.15 -5.08
N VAL A 131 3.93 3.40 -5.85
CA VAL A 131 4.43 2.53 -6.93
C VAL A 131 3.70 2.87 -8.23
N LYS A 132 4.45 3.05 -9.32
CA LYS A 132 3.91 3.07 -10.67
C LYS A 132 3.62 1.63 -11.09
N THR A 133 2.34 1.30 -11.27
CA THR A 133 1.86 -0.06 -11.54
C THR A 133 1.35 -0.27 -12.97
N SER A 134 1.71 0.62 -13.90
CA SER A 134 1.40 0.43 -15.33
C SER A 134 2.17 -0.76 -15.89
N GLY A 135 1.47 -1.69 -16.54
CA GLY A 135 2.08 -2.88 -17.14
C GLY A 135 2.12 -4.09 -16.20
N PRO A 136 2.81 -5.18 -16.59
CA PRO A 136 2.99 -6.36 -15.77
C PRO A 136 3.80 -6.09 -14.49
N SER A 137 3.63 -6.93 -13.48
CA SER A 137 4.22 -6.72 -12.14
C SER A 137 5.75 -6.59 -12.10
N ASN A 138 6.46 -7.15 -13.08
CA ASN A 138 7.91 -7.01 -13.23
C ASN A 138 8.36 -5.65 -13.79
N GLU A 139 7.43 -4.82 -14.28
CA GLU A 139 7.68 -3.45 -14.74
C GLU A 139 7.29 -2.40 -13.69
N TRP A 140 6.76 -2.83 -12.55
CA TRP A 140 6.37 -1.90 -11.48
C TRP A 140 7.58 -1.18 -10.90
N ALA A 141 7.47 0.14 -10.77
CA ALA A 141 8.56 1.00 -10.30
C ALA A 141 8.17 1.70 -9.00
N LYS A 142 9.02 1.58 -7.98
CA LYS A 142 8.88 2.31 -6.71
C LYS A 142 9.28 3.77 -6.94
N LEU A 143 8.42 4.71 -6.58
CA LEU A 143 8.67 6.14 -6.80
C LEU A 143 9.12 6.83 -5.52
N ALA A 144 8.49 6.51 -4.39
CA ALA A 144 8.78 7.12 -3.10
C ALA A 144 8.24 6.30 -1.94
N LYS A 145 8.81 6.50 -0.75
CA LYS A 145 8.18 6.18 0.53
C LYS A 145 7.59 7.45 1.13
N ILE A 146 6.47 7.30 1.83
CA ILE A 146 5.81 8.37 2.56
C ILE A 146 5.61 7.91 3.99
N SER A 147 6.27 8.59 4.93
CA SER A 147 6.21 8.25 6.36
C SER A 147 4.78 8.40 6.91
N LEU A 148 4.29 7.38 7.61
CA LEU A 148 3.01 7.42 8.31
C LEU A 148 3.04 8.25 9.60
N GLN A 149 4.23 8.71 10.03
CA GLN A 149 4.37 9.53 11.24
C GLN A 149 4.11 11.00 10.96
N ASP A 150 4.60 11.52 9.83
CA ASP A 150 4.64 12.95 9.51
C ASP A 150 4.37 13.27 8.03
N GLY A 151 4.16 12.26 7.18
CA GLY A 151 3.96 12.45 5.75
C GLY A 151 5.22 12.81 4.98
N ALA A 152 6.41 12.70 5.58
CA ALA A 152 7.67 12.99 4.89
C ALA A 152 7.86 12.09 3.66
N ILE A 153 8.29 12.70 2.55
CA ILE A 153 8.50 12.01 1.27
C ILE A 153 9.98 11.67 1.12
N GLU A 154 10.30 10.39 0.95
CA GLU A 154 11.63 9.90 0.56
C GLU A 154 11.54 9.38 -0.88
N SER A 155 12.11 10.10 -1.84
CA SER A 155 12.15 9.66 -3.24
C SER A 155 13.04 8.42 -3.39
N LEU A 156 12.56 7.44 -4.15
CA LEU A 156 13.30 6.25 -4.51
C LEU A 156 13.64 6.36 -6.00
N SER A 157 14.91 6.65 -6.28
CA SER A 157 15.47 6.79 -7.63
C SER A 157 15.32 5.54 -8.47
#